data_AF-A0A812MMA5-F1
#
_entry.id   AF-A0A812MMA5-F1
#
_cell.length_a   1.000
_cell.length_b   1.000
_cell.length_c   1.000
_cell.angle_alpha   90.00
_cell.angle_beta   90.00
_cell.angle_gamma   90.00
#
_symmetry.space_group_name_H-M   'P 1'
#
loop_
_entity.id
_entity.type
_entity.pdbx_description
1 polymer ?
#
loop_
_entity_poly.entity_id
_entity_poly.type
_entity_poly.pdbx_seq_one_letter_code
_entity_poly.pdbx_strand_id
1 'polypeptide(L)'
;MISVYRTHLRSANDLCQGDNVSFRKDWDSRQWGTEMAVDVQVMLSHAGTTSLQTIIKEATNGNAYPAAFQGVPCTGVVKRWLPDKGYGFVKPDSGGTDIYVHQSALEGVAALNCGDHVSFLRKDLLDNRCCYTWRGNRTSVAESPEMLEFLEPYLLHSSLDCPFLVLSEGQLVESVPAPSREAFHRLKQLVRNFIDTCEEYGAALLVDFEGEMPGHGGEVSIAQLQFTQVLDLKTLSPLRLHPLQRFRCPGFLLDLRYPSGVEIIRQVMGSQKILKILWGAQGDCQCLMYQLRPCYIGVYPVGTLDAQVAFDANILIGMAKMLQTVPSETTDGLPVKEEQINWDAAHCENKRALAVPLSRESALYAVDDLHRIEAIVGTKLPPSGSYAAALQHTTQMLMSLRKVLRCPVHSQLVAIVQNV
;
A
#
# COMPACT_ATOMS: atom_id res chain seq x y z
N MET A 1 28.91 12.14 -23.99
CA MET A 1 27.98 12.08 -25.13
C MET A 1 27.65 10.62 -25.37
N ILE A 2 26.36 10.29 -25.53
CA ILE A 2 25.90 8.93 -25.80
C ILE A 2 25.59 8.86 -27.29
N SER A 3 26.11 7.85 -27.97
CA SER A 3 25.93 7.68 -29.42
C SER A 3 24.54 7.13 -29.71
N VAL A 4 23.93 7.49 -30.83
CA VAL A 4 22.63 6.95 -31.28
C VAL A 4 22.70 6.67 -32.79
N TYR A 5 22.28 5.48 -33.20
CA TYR A 5 22.13 5.15 -34.62
C TYR A 5 20.69 5.40 -35.08
N ARG A 6 20.54 5.84 -36.32
CA ARG A 6 19.23 6.13 -36.94
C ARG A 6 18.26 4.95 -36.84
N THR A 7 18.76 3.72 -36.91
CA THR A 7 17.97 2.48 -36.79
C THR A 7 17.32 2.28 -35.43
N HIS A 8 17.69 3.07 -34.42
CA HIS A 8 17.13 3.01 -33.08
C HIS A 8 16.14 4.15 -32.76
N LEU A 9 15.81 5.00 -33.74
CA LEU A 9 14.75 6.00 -33.62
C LEU A 9 13.39 5.32 -33.87
N ARG A 10 12.46 5.44 -32.91
CA ARG A 10 11.15 4.78 -32.99
C ARG A 10 10.02 5.67 -33.52
N SER A 11 10.12 6.98 -33.35
CA SER A 11 9.03 7.92 -33.65
C SER A 11 9.42 9.10 -34.56
N ALA A 12 10.70 9.24 -34.90
CA ALA A 12 11.20 10.34 -35.72
C ALA A 12 12.21 9.85 -36.77
N ASN A 13 12.27 10.52 -37.92
CA ASN A 13 13.21 10.16 -38.99
C ASN A 13 14.62 10.71 -38.76
N ASP A 14 14.78 11.77 -37.95
CA ASP A 14 16.05 12.41 -37.56
C ASP A 14 15.89 13.10 -36.18
N LEU A 15 17.01 13.49 -35.55
CA LEU A 15 17.07 14.23 -34.27
C LEU A 15 17.68 15.62 -34.47
N CYS A 16 17.08 16.64 -33.85
CA CYS A 16 17.59 18.01 -33.85
C CYS A 16 18.26 18.36 -32.50
N GLN A 17 19.23 19.27 -32.54
CA GLN A 17 19.86 19.78 -31.32
C GLN A 17 18.83 20.56 -30.48
N GLY A 18 18.60 20.12 -29.24
CA GLY A 18 17.61 20.72 -28.33
C GLY A 18 16.34 19.89 -28.15
N ASP A 19 16.18 18.80 -28.90
CA ASP A 19 15.06 17.88 -28.72
C ASP A 19 15.12 17.18 -27.37
N ASN A 20 13.97 17.13 -26.70
CA ASN A 20 13.82 16.40 -25.45
C ASN A 20 13.49 14.95 -25.80
N VAL A 21 14.32 14.00 -25.41
CA VAL A 21 14.19 12.60 -25.86
C VAL A 21 14.16 11.63 -24.67
N SER A 22 13.36 10.58 -24.80
CA SER A 22 13.44 9.40 -23.94
C SER A 22 14.20 8.29 -24.67
N PHE A 23 15.04 7.55 -23.96
CA PHE A 23 15.79 6.43 -24.51
C PHE A 23 16.20 5.45 -23.41
N ARG A 24 16.50 4.22 -23.81
CA ARG A 24 17.15 3.22 -22.96
C ARG A 24 18.65 3.21 -23.27
N LYS A 25 19.50 3.08 -22.25
CA LYS A 25 20.94 2.89 -22.44
C LYS A 25 21.26 1.44 -22.75
N ASP A 26 22.15 1.24 -23.71
CA ASP A 26 22.71 -0.06 -24.11
C ASP A 26 24.19 0.12 -24.51
N TRP A 27 24.88 -0.97 -24.86
CA TRP A 27 26.31 -0.94 -25.18
C TRP A 27 26.56 -1.19 -26.67
N ASP A 28 27.38 -0.35 -27.30
CA ASP A 28 27.75 -0.55 -28.71
C ASP A 28 28.81 -1.66 -28.85
N SER A 29 28.40 -2.80 -29.39
CA SER A 29 29.29 -3.94 -29.66
C SER A 29 30.24 -3.73 -30.84
N ARG A 30 30.03 -2.68 -31.66
CA ARG A 30 30.86 -2.32 -32.82
C ARG A 30 31.96 -1.32 -32.47
N GLN A 31 31.82 -0.62 -31.33
CA GLN A 31 32.82 0.29 -30.78
C GLN A 31 33.03 0.00 -29.29
N TRP A 32 34.06 -0.80 -29.01
CA TRP A 32 34.44 -1.29 -27.68
C TRP A 32 34.32 -0.21 -26.59
N GLY A 33 33.28 -0.31 -25.75
CA GLY A 33 33.17 0.41 -24.49
C GLY A 33 32.43 1.76 -24.52
N THR A 34 31.67 2.06 -25.57
CA THR A 34 30.91 3.32 -25.65
C THR A 34 29.42 3.11 -25.36
N GLU A 35 28.85 3.92 -24.47
CA GLU A 35 27.41 3.90 -24.17
C GLU A 35 26.60 4.37 -25.40
N MET A 36 25.52 3.64 -25.71
CA MET A 36 24.61 3.91 -26.83
C MET A 36 23.17 4.06 -26.36
N ALA A 37 22.41 4.93 -27.02
CA ALA A 37 20.97 5.09 -26.80
C ALA A 37 20.20 4.21 -27.80
N VAL A 38 19.27 3.41 -27.28
CA VAL A 38 18.36 2.57 -28.05
C VAL A 38 16.91 2.88 -27.71
N ASP A 39 16.00 2.56 -28.62
CA ASP A 39 14.56 2.80 -28.47
C ASP A 39 14.21 4.29 -28.25
N VAL A 40 14.88 5.17 -29.00
CA VAL A 40 14.84 6.62 -28.79
C VAL A 40 13.54 7.22 -29.33
N GLN A 41 12.86 8.02 -28.50
CA GLN A 41 11.62 8.72 -28.83
C GLN A 41 11.73 10.21 -28.51
N VAL A 42 11.32 11.07 -29.44
CA VAL A 42 11.25 12.53 -29.21
C VAL A 42 9.99 12.86 -28.42
N MET A 43 10.16 13.56 -27.30
CA MET A 43 9.09 14.11 -26.47
C MET A 43 8.89 15.58 -26.84
N LEU A 44 7.62 15.98 -27.04
CA LEU A 44 7.17 17.23 -27.66
C LEU A 44 8.06 18.47 -27.34
N SER A 45 8.44 19.20 -28.40
CA SER A 45 9.33 20.36 -28.40
C SER A 45 8.74 21.60 -27.72
N HIS A 46 9.51 22.26 -26.85
CA HIS A 46 9.16 23.55 -26.26
C HIS A 46 9.35 24.70 -27.27
N ALA A 47 8.34 25.55 -27.42
CA ALA A 47 8.53 26.93 -27.85
C ALA A 47 7.87 27.86 -26.81
N GLY A 48 8.68 28.71 -26.17
CA GLY A 48 8.21 29.94 -25.51
C GLY A 48 8.41 30.03 -23.99
N THR A 49 9.49 30.68 -23.59
CA THR A 49 9.82 31.08 -22.20
C THR A 49 8.96 32.28 -21.76
N THR A 50 8.28 32.22 -20.60
CA THR A 50 7.96 33.44 -19.81
C THR A 50 7.80 33.13 -18.31
N SER A 51 8.27 34.07 -17.50
CA SER A 51 8.54 34.03 -16.05
C SER A 51 7.34 33.73 -15.12
N LEU A 52 7.63 33.02 -14.02
CA LEU A 52 6.74 32.50 -12.98
C LEU A 52 5.99 33.54 -12.11
N GLN A 53 6.03 34.84 -12.41
CA GLN A 53 5.45 35.87 -11.54
C GLN A 53 4.18 36.56 -12.06
N THR A 54 3.67 36.20 -13.25
CA THR A 54 2.46 36.86 -13.81
C THR A 54 1.17 36.02 -13.71
N ILE A 55 1.23 34.71 -13.45
CA ILE A 55 0.04 33.83 -13.45
C ILE A 55 -0.85 33.99 -12.19
N ILE A 56 -0.33 34.57 -11.10
CA ILE A 56 -1.06 34.62 -9.82
C ILE A 56 -2.25 35.61 -9.80
N LYS A 57 -2.49 36.42 -10.85
CA LYS A 57 -3.51 37.50 -10.79
C LYS A 57 -4.73 37.44 -11.72
N GLU A 58 -4.94 36.40 -12.54
CA GLU A 58 -6.11 36.38 -13.45
C GLU A 58 -7.00 35.13 -13.38
N ALA A 59 -6.96 34.36 -12.29
CA ALA A 59 -7.81 33.18 -12.12
C ALA A 59 -8.88 33.31 -11.00
N THR A 60 -9.44 34.50 -10.81
CA THR A 60 -10.75 34.65 -10.13
C THR A 60 -11.79 35.01 -11.18
N ASN A 61 -12.31 34.00 -11.89
CA ASN A 61 -13.69 33.91 -12.37
C ASN A 61 -13.87 32.74 -13.35
N GLY A 62 -14.71 31.76 -12.96
CA GLY A 62 -15.43 30.89 -13.89
C GLY A 62 -14.79 29.55 -14.27
N ASN A 63 -15.34 28.47 -13.69
CA ASN A 63 -15.28 27.07 -14.15
C ASN A 63 -13.91 26.50 -14.57
N ALA A 64 -13.16 26.00 -13.58
CA ALA A 64 -12.03 25.10 -13.81
C ALA A 64 -12.51 23.64 -13.91
N TYR A 65 -12.24 23.00 -15.04
CA TYR A 65 -12.12 21.55 -15.13
C TYR A 65 -10.77 21.14 -14.52
N PRO A 66 -10.70 20.20 -13.55
CA PRO A 66 -9.43 19.82 -12.95
C PRO A 66 -8.76 18.62 -13.64
N ALA A 67 -7.43 18.70 -13.67
CA ALA A 67 -6.44 17.65 -13.47
C ALA A 67 -6.09 16.66 -14.61
N ALA A 68 -4.79 16.65 -14.90
CA ALA A 68 -4.06 15.68 -15.71
C ALA A 68 -4.24 14.24 -15.21
N PHE A 69 -4.30 13.30 -16.16
CA PHE A 69 -4.55 11.87 -15.95
C PHE A 69 -3.42 11.20 -15.13
N GLN A 70 -3.79 10.55 -14.02
CA GLN A 70 -2.93 9.70 -13.18
C GLN A 70 -3.44 8.26 -13.23
N GLY A 71 -2.59 7.28 -13.54
CA GLY A 71 -2.94 5.85 -13.53
C GLY A 71 -1.69 4.95 -13.53
N VAL A 72 -1.86 3.65 -13.27
CA VAL A 72 -0.74 2.70 -13.14
C VAL A 72 -0.32 2.22 -14.54
N PRO A 73 0.96 2.32 -14.94
CA PRO A 73 1.43 1.85 -16.24
C PRO A 73 1.17 0.35 -16.41
N CYS A 74 0.42 -0.01 -17.45
CA CYS A 74 0.07 -1.37 -17.81
C CYS A 74 0.24 -1.57 -19.31
N THR A 75 0.38 -2.82 -19.73
CA THR A 75 0.42 -3.22 -21.15
C THR A 75 -0.60 -4.32 -21.43
N GLY A 76 -1.02 -4.45 -22.68
CA GLY A 76 -1.97 -5.48 -23.10
C GLY A 76 -2.18 -5.53 -24.60
N VAL A 77 -3.03 -6.47 -25.02
CA VAL A 77 -3.40 -6.68 -26.42
C VAL A 77 -4.86 -6.31 -26.65
N VAL A 78 -5.14 -5.47 -27.64
CA VAL A 78 -6.51 -5.11 -28.02
C VAL A 78 -7.23 -6.37 -28.49
N LYS A 79 -8.17 -6.85 -27.68
CA LYS A 79 -8.95 -8.05 -27.96
C LYS A 79 -10.07 -7.79 -28.96
N ARG A 80 -10.64 -6.58 -28.92
CA ARG A 80 -11.70 -6.17 -29.86
C ARG A 80 -11.82 -4.65 -29.88
N TRP A 81 -11.97 -4.06 -31.07
CA TRP A 81 -12.33 -2.65 -31.24
C TRP A 81 -13.58 -2.54 -32.12
N LEU A 82 -14.51 -1.66 -31.76
CA LEU A 82 -15.74 -1.37 -32.50
C LEU A 82 -15.68 0.08 -32.99
N PRO A 83 -15.15 0.33 -34.19
CA PRO A 83 -14.89 1.69 -34.69
C PRO A 83 -16.17 2.52 -34.78
N ASP A 84 -17.28 1.94 -35.25
CA ASP A 84 -18.57 2.63 -35.36
C ASP A 84 -19.16 3.06 -34.01
N LYS A 85 -18.73 2.41 -32.92
CA LYS A 85 -19.18 2.72 -31.56
C LYS A 85 -18.15 3.46 -30.73
N GLY A 86 -16.94 3.66 -31.25
CA GLY A 86 -15.86 4.38 -30.57
C GLY A 86 -15.36 3.72 -29.28
N TYR A 87 -15.45 2.38 -29.15
CA TYR A 87 -14.93 1.68 -27.96
C TYR A 87 -14.43 0.27 -28.27
N GLY A 88 -13.67 -0.30 -27.32
CA GLY A 88 -13.16 -1.65 -27.39
C GLY A 88 -12.72 -2.22 -26.06
N PHE A 89 -12.00 -3.33 -26.13
CA PHE A 89 -11.51 -4.09 -24.98
C PHE A 89 -10.06 -4.52 -25.18
N VAL A 90 -9.26 -4.37 -24.14
CA VAL A 90 -7.84 -4.76 -24.08
C VAL A 90 -7.67 -5.89 -23.09
N LYS A 91 -7.02 -6.98 -23.49
CA LYS A 91 -6.61 -8.05 -22.59
C LYS A 91 -5.26 -7.66 -21.97
N PRO A 92 -5.14 -7.48 -20.65
CA PRO A 92 -3.87 -7.12 -20.02
C PRO A 92 -2.83 -8.24 -20.13
N ASP A 93 -1.56 -7.87 -20.28
CA ASP A 93 -0.44 -8.82 -20.31
C ASP A 93 -0.23 -9.48 -18.94
N SER A 94 -0.60 -8.78 -17.86
CA SER A 94 -0.61 -9.29 -16.49
C SER A 94 -1.68 -10.37 -16.23
N GLY A 95 -2.55 -10.66 -17.21
CA GLY A 95 -3.77 -11.45 -17.01
C GLY A 95 -4.89 -10.64 -16.34
N GLY A 96 -6.05 -11.28 -16.13
CA GLY A 96 -7.24 -10.66 -15.55
C GLY A 96 -8.38 -10.42 -16.55
N THR A 97 -9.34 -9.58 -16.15
CA THR A 97 -10.51 -9.25 -16.98
C THR A 97 -10.16 -8.27 -18.10
N ASP A 98 -10.91 -8.33 -19.20
CA ASP A 98 -10.70 -7.41 -20.32
C ASP A 98 -11.02 -5.97 -19.88
N ILE A 99 -10.12 -5.04 -20.21
CA ILE A 99 -10.23 -3.62 -19.87
C ILE A 99 -10.96 -2.88 -20.97
N TYR A 100 -12.05 -2.21 -20.61
CA TYR A 100 -12.78 -1.34 -21.51
C TYR A 100 -11.98 -0.08 -21.84
N VAL A 101 -11.94 0.29 -23.12
CA VAL A 101 -11.30 1.51 -23.63
C VAL A 101 -12.27 2.24 -24.55
N HIS A 102 -12.42 3.56 -24.36
CA HIS A 102 -13.23 4.43 -25.22
C HIS A 102 -12.32 5.33 -26.07
N GLN A 103 -12.79 5.75 -27.24
CA GLN A 103 -12.02 6.57 -28.20
C GLN A 103 -11.52 7.89 -27.60
N SER A 104 -12.27 8.44 -26.65
CA SER A 104 -11.87 9.67 -25.93
C SER A 104 -10.66 9.48 -25.00
N ALA A 105 -10.23 8.24 -24.77
CA ALA A 105 -9.07 7.90 -23.96
C ALA A 105 -7.84 7.52 -24.82
N LEU A 106 -7.96 7.58 -26.15
CA LEU A 106 -6.85 7.33 -27.05
C LEU A 106 -6.04 8.61 -27.24
N GLU A 107 -4.71 8.50 -27.14
CA GLU A 107 -3.79 9.59 -27.42
C GLU A 107 -3.03 9.28 -28.71
N GLY A 108 -2.99 10.24 -29.63
CA GLY A 108 -2.22 10.13 -30.88
C GLY A 108 -2.83 9.25 -31.99
N VAL A 109 -3.94 8.54 -31.72
CA VAL A 109 -4.66 7.72 -32.71
C VAL A 109 -6.18 7.86 -32.57
N ALA A 110 -6.91 7.77 -33.67
CA ALA A 110 -8.39 7.90 -33.67
C ALA A 110 -9.12 6.57 -33.39
N ALA A 111 -8.45 5.43 -33.56
CA ALA A 111 -9.00 4.09 -33.38
C ALA A 111 -7.88 3.07 -33.10
N LEU A 112 -8.25 1.94 -32.52
CA LEU A 112 -7.36 0.79 -32.29
C LEU A 112 -7.70 -0.36 -33.24
N ASN A 113 -6.74 -1.24 -33.52
CA ASN A 113 -7.00 -2.48 -34.25
C ASN A 113 -6.95 -3.68 -33.30
N CYS A 114 -7.74 -4.72 -33.62
CA CYS A 114 -7.65 -5.99 -32.91
C CYS A 114 -6.25 -6.60 -33.11
N GLY A 115 -5.61 -6.99 -32.01
CA GLY A 115 -4.24 -7.51 -32.00
C GLY A 115 -3.16 -6.46 -31.70
N ASP A 116 -3.50 -5.17 -31.64
CA ASP A 116 -2.52 -4.13 -31.29
C ASP A 116 -2.03 -4.31 -29.85
N HIS A 117 -0.71 -4.19 -29.66
CA HIS A 117 -0.12 -4.04 -28.34
C HIS A 117 -0.23 -2.58 -27.90
N VAL A 118 -0.83 -2.37 -26.73
CA VAL A 118 -1.11 -1.04 -26.19
C VAL A 118 -0.54 -0.91 -24.78
N SER A 119 0.01 0.27 -24.49
CA SER A 119 0.34 0.70 -23.14
C SER A 119 -0.78 1.64 -22.67
N PHE A 120 -1.24 1.46 -21.43
CA PHE A 120 -2.33 2.25 -20.87
C PHE A 120 -2.14 2.47 -19.37
N LEU A 121 -2.79 3.51 -18.85
CA LEU A 121 -2.80 3.81 -17.43
C LEU A 121 -4.11 3.32 -16.82
N ARG A 122 -4.05 2.35 -15.90
CA ARG A 122 -5.22 1.89 -15.15
C ARG A 122 -5.65 2.95 -14.15
N LYS A 123 -6.87 3.48 -14.32
CA LYS A 123 -7.49 4.47 -13.41
C LYS A 123 -8.06 3.84 -12.13
N ASP A 124 -8.43 2.57 -12.17
CA ASP A 124 -9.04 1.81 -11.06
C ASP A 124 -8.06 1.48 -9.93
N LEU A 125 -6.78 1.82 -10.07
CA LEU A 125 -5.77 1.65 -9.03
C LEU A 125 -5.34 2.97 -8.37
N LEU A 126 -5.83 4.12 -8.84
CA LEU A 126 -5.23 5.42 -8.52
C LEU A 126 -6.19 6.59 -8.29
N ASP A 127 -7.51 6.42 -8.38
CA ASP A 127 -8.34 7.52 -7.85
C ASP A 127 -8.12 7.51 -6.32
N ASN A 128 -7.56 8.56 -5.73
CA ASN A 128 -7.65 8.76 -4.27
C ASN A 128 -9.08 9.16 -3.84
N ARG A 129 -10.05 9.09 -4.77
CA ARG A 129 -11.48 8.88 -4.50
C ARG A 129 -11.90 7.41 -4.56
N CYS A 130 -11.08 6.51 -5.11
CA CYS A 130 -11.17 5.05 -4.95
C CYS A 130 -10.73 4.64 -3.54
N CYS A 131 -11.45 5.14 -2.56
CA CYS A 131 -11.87 4.23 -1.51
C CYS A 131 -12.97 3.38 -2.17
N TYR A 132 -12.64 2.15 -2.58
CA TYR A 132 -13.58 1.14 -3.09
C TYR A 132 -14.11 1.30 -4.54
N THR A 133 -13.26 1.22 -5.57
CA THR A 133 -13.71 0.60 -6.83
C THR A 133 -13.12 -0.80 -6.95
N TRP A 134 -13.94 -1.80 -6.61
CA TRP A 134 -13.55 -3.22 -6.57
C TRP A 134 -14.22 -3.94 -7.75
N ARG A 135 -13.43 -4.56 -8.62
CA ARG A 135 -13.93 -5.29 -9.81
C ARG A 135 -13.69 -6.80 -9.69
N GLY A 136 -14.66 -7.49 -9.09
CA GLY A 136 -14.93 -8.90 -9.33
C GLY A 136 -16.31 -9.05 -9.97
N ASN A 137 -16.33 -9.44 -11.25
CA ASN A 137 -17.48 -9.89 -12.06
C ASN A 137 -18.86 -9.20 -11.91
N ARG A 138 -19.20 -8.43 -12.95
CA ARG A 138 -20.52 -7.89 -13.36
C ARG A 138 -21.08 -6.74 -12.51
N THR A 139 -21.62 -5.76 -13.25
CA THR A 139 -22.27 -4.49 -12.86
C THR A 139 -21.35 -3.36 -12.38
N SER A 140 -21.19 -2.38 -13.26
CA SER A 140 -20.74 -1.02 -12.96
C SER A 140 -21.70 -0.35 -11.98
N VAL A 141 -21.25 -0.11 -10.75
CA VAL A 141 -21.87 0.89 -9.89
C VAL A 141 -20.78 1.93 -9.66
N ALA A 142 -20.90 3.07 -10.34
CA ALA A 142 -20.28 4.29 -9.84
C ALA A 142 -20.79 4.46 -8.40
N GLU A 143 -19.88 4.75 -7.46
CA GLU A 143 -20.16 4.93 -6.02
C GLU A 143 -21.57 5.44 -5.79
N SER A 144 -22.43 4.58 -5.23
CA SER A 144 -23.75 5.02 -4.85
C SER A 144 -23.55 5.91 -3.60
N PRO A 145 -24.01 7.17 -3.59
CA PRO A 145 -23.84 8.08 -2.45
C PRO A 145 -24.23 7.45 -1.10
N GLU A 146 -25.18 6.51 -1.14
CA GLU A 146 -25.67 5.75 0.02
C GLU A 146 -24.59 4.86 0.67
N MET A 147 -23.57 4.42 -0.08
CA MET A 147 -22.47 3.62 0.46
C MET A 147 -21.48 4.50 1.23
N LEU A 148 -21.18 5.69 0.71
CA LEU A 148 -20.32 6.65 1.39
C LEU A 148 -20.98 7.18 2.67
N GLU A 149 -22.26 7.54 2.61
CA GLU A 149 -23.05 7.92 3.79
C GLU A 149 -23.11 6.79 4.83
N PHE A 150 -23.15 5.53 4.39
CA PHE A 150 -23.10 4.38 5.30
C PHE A 150 -21.74 4.21 5.99
N LEU A 151 -20.63 4.45 5.28
CA LEU A 151 -19.29 4.26 5.82
C LEU A 151 -18.81 5.42 6.67
N GLU A 152 -19.20 6.66 6.35
CA GLU A 152 -18.70 7.88 6.98
C GLU A 152 -18.63 7.80 8.52
N PRO A 153 -19.66 7.30 9.25
CA PRO A 153 -19.61 7.23 10.70
C PRO A 153 -18.53 6.29 11.24
N TYR A 154 -18.08 5.33 10.43
CA TYR A 154 -17.12 4.28 10.82
C TYR A 154 -15.69 4.55 10.35
N LEU A 155 -15.41 5.74 9.81
CA LEU A 155 -14.10 6.15 9.34
C LEU A 155 -13.36 6.97 10.41
N LEU A 156 -12.14 6.52 10.74
CA LEU A 156 -11.13 7.33 11.40
C LEU A 156 -10.24 7.96 10.33
N HIS A 157 -9.99 9.27 10.39
CA HIS A 157 -9.04 9.92 9.49
C HIS A 157 -7.69 10.06 10.19
N SER A 158 -6.61 9.60 9.54
CA SER A 158 -5.23 9.74 10.02
C SER A 158 -4.76 11.20 10.04
N SER A 159 -3.55 11.47 10.53
CA SER A 159 -2.99 12.83 10.50
C SER A 159 -2.74 13.34 9.07
N LEU A 160 -2.61 12.43 8.10
CA LEU A 160 -2.50 12.76 6.67
C LEU A 160 -3.85 12.80 5.95
N ASP A 161 -4.96 12.76 6.70
CA ASP A 161 -6.33 12.75 6.18
C ASP A 161 -6.62 11.50 5.33
N CYS A 162 -6.00 10.37 5.67
CA CYS A 162 -6.26 9.09 5.03
C CYS A 162 -7.36 8.35 5.81
N PRO A 163 -8.41 7.84 5.14
CA PRO A 163 -9.50 7.16 5.83
C PRO A 163 -9.12 5.73 6.24
N PHE A 164 -9.39 5.39 7.49
CA PHE A 164 -9.25 4.06 8.08
C PHE A 164 -10.62 3.57 8.53
N LEU A 165 -11.10 2.48 7.92
CA LEU A 165 -12.35 1.87 8.33
C LEU A 165 -12.15 1.10 9.64
N VAL A 166 -12.89 1.50 10.68
CA VAL A 166 -12.83 0.86 11.99
C VAL A 166 -13.74 -0.35 12.01
N LEU A 167 -13.17 -1.54 12.22
CA LEU A 167 -13.91 -2.80 12.34
C LEU A 167 -13.83 -3.31 13.78
N SER A 168 -14.89 -3.09 14.54
CA SER A 168 -15.07 -3.62 15.90
C SER A 168 -16.53 -4.00 16.15
N GLU A 169 -16.78 -5.04 16.95
CA GLU A 169 -18.11 -5.37 17.45
C GLU A 169 -18.58 -4.40 18.55
N GLY A 170 -17.62 -3.72 19.21
CA GLY A 170 -17.87 -2.72 20.24
C GLY A 170 -17.35 -1.35 19.83
N GLN A 171 -17.28 -0.42 20.79
CA GLN A 171 -16.65 0.87 20.57
C GLN A 171 -15.13 0.73 20.71
N LEU A 172 -14.40 0.88 19.60
CA LEU A 172 -12.93 0.83 19.60
C LEU A 172 -12.29 2.21 19.74
N VAL A 173 -12.87 3.24 19.12
CA VAL A 173 -12.36 4.63 19.14
C VAL A 173 -13.48 5.53 19.67
N GLU A 174 -13.16 6.47 20.55
CA GLU A 174 -14.16 7.35 21.18
C GLU A 174 -15.01 8.12 20.15
N SER A 175 -14.37 8.60 19.09
CA SER A 175 -15.03 9.36 18.02
C SER A 175 -15.77 8.49 16.99
N VAL A 176 -15.68 7.16 17.08
CA VAL A 176 -16.31 6.24 16.13
C VAL A 176 -17.34 5.38 16.88
N PRO A 177 -18.65 5.49 16.56
CA PRO A 177 -19.69 4.73 17.24
C PRO A 177 -19.55 3.22 17.00
N ALA A 178 -19.94 2.43 18.01
CA ALA A 178 -20.09 0.99 17.84
C ALA A 178 -21.18 0.69 16.79
N PRO A 179 -20.94 -0.19 15.81
CA PRO A 179 -21.91 -0.51 14.78
C PRO A 179 -23.08 -1.34 15.34
N SER A 180 -24.25 -1.24 14.70
CA SER A 180 -25.30 -2.25 14.89
C SER A 180 -24.84 -3.60 14.35
N ARG A 181 -25.51 -4.69 14.72
CA ARG A 181 -25.16 -6.04 14.24
C ARG A 181 -25.21 -6.13 12.70
N GLU A 182 -26.21 -5.53 12.08
CA GLU A 182 -26.39 -5.49 10.62
C GLU A 182 -25.30 -4.64 9.95
N ALA A 183 -25.00 -3.47 10.53
CA ALA A 183 -23.91 -2.61 10.04
C ALA A 183 -22.56 -3.32 10.14
N PHE A 184 -22.26 -3.96 11.28
CA PHE A 184 -21.04 -4.72 11.50
C PHE A 184 -20.88 -5.84 10.47
N HIS A 185 -21.94 -6.60 10.18
CA HIS A 185 -21.89 -7.65 9.17
C HIS A 185 -21.52 -7.10 7.79
N ARG A 186 -22.12 -5.97 7.39
CA ARG A 186 -21.83 -5.30 6.12
C ARG A 186 -20.39 -4.76 6.07
N LEU A 187 -19.93 -4.11 7.14
CA LEU A 187 -18.55 -3.63 7.28
C LEU A 187 -17.55 -4.78 7.17
N LYS A 188 -17.75 -5.85 7.93
CA LYS A 188 -16.89 -7.04 7.90
C LYS A 188 -16.84 -7.65 6.49
N GLN A 189 -17.96 -7.71 5.79
CA GLN A 189 -17.99 -8.23 4.42
C GLN A 189 -17.21 -7.36 3.43
N LEU A 190 -17.25 -6.02 3.58
CA LEU A 190 -16.43 -5.11 2.77
C LEU A 190 -14.93 -5.35 2.98
N VAL A 191 -14.50 -5.48 4.25
CA VAL A 191 -13.11 -5.80 4.58
C VAL A 191 -12.70 -7.14 3.99
N ARG A 192 -13.52 -8.18 4.12
CA ARG A 192 -13.25 -9.51 3.53
C ARG A 192 -13.09 -9.44 2.02
N ASN A 193 -14.01 -8.79 1.32
CA ASN A 193 -13.92 -8.65 -0.13
C ASN A 193 -12.62 -7.95 -0.54
N PHE A 194 -12.21 -6.90 0.19
CA PHE A 194 -10.93 -6.26 -0.04
C PHE A 194 -9.76 -7.25 0.10
N ILE A 195 -9.71 -8.02 1.19
CA ILE A 195 -8.66 -9.03 1.41
C ILE A 195 -8.68 -10.12 0.34
N ASP A 196 -9.87 -10.62 -0.05
CA ASP A 196 -10.01 -11.63 -1.10
C ASP A 196 -9.40 -11.16 -2.44
N THR A 197 -9.53 -9.87 -2.79
CA THR A 197 -8.86 -9.30 -3.97
C THR A 197 -7.37 -9.18 -3.80
N CYS A 198 -6.89 -8.78 -2.61
CA CYS A 198 -5.46 -8.77 -2.34
C CYS A 198 -4.86 -10.18 -2.53
N GLU A 199 -5.59 -11.23 -2.14
CA GLU A 199 -5.18 -12.62 -2.38
C GLU A 199 -5.29 -13.04 -3.85
N GLU A 200 -6.33 -12.61 -4.56
CA GLU A 200 -6.54 -12.96 -5.99
C GLU A 200 -5.43 -12.40 -6.88
N TYR A 201 -5.08 -11.12 -6.69
CA TYR A 201 -4.14 -10.41 -7.57
C TYR A 201 -2.70 -10.40 -7.07
N GLY A 202 -2.46 -10.78 -5.82
CA GLY A 202 -1.17 -10.63 -5.16
C GLY A 202 -0.89 -9.17 -4.84
N ALA A 203 -0.87 -8.85 -3.55
CA ALA A 203 -0.73 -7.47 -3.07
C ALA A 203 0.31 -7.38 -1.95
N ALA A 204 0.79 -6.16 -1.69
CA ALA A 204 1.49 -5.83 -0.46
C ALA A 204 0.58 -5.00 0.45
N LEU A 205 0.56 -5.36 1.72
CA LEU A 205 -0.07 -4.59 2.79
C LEU A 205 0.99 -4.16 3.78
N LEU A 206 0.94 -2.89 4.20
CA LEU A 206 1.54 -2.44 5.43
C LEU A 206 0.70 -2.97 6.58
N VAL A 207 1.35 -3.53 7.57
CA VAL A 207 0.70 -4.07 8.75
C VAL A 207 1.44 -3.58 9.97
N ASP A 208 0.68 -3.24 10.99
CA ASP A 208 1.21 -2.98 12.33
C ASP A 208 0.24 -3.50 13.37
N PHE A 209 0.69 -3.56 14.62
CA PHE A 209 -0.09 -4.01 15.75
C PHE A 209 0.15 -3.12 16.97
N GLU A 210 -0.89 -2.95 17.78
CA GLU A 210 -0.79 -2.19 19.01
C GLU A 210 -1.34 -2.99 20.19
N GLY A 211 -0.64 -2.87 21.31
CA GLY A 211 -0.97 -3.56 22.54
C GLY A 211 0.12 -3.41 23.60
N GLU A 212 0.07 -4.26 24.62
CA GLU A 212 0.88 -4.11 25.81
C GLU A 212 1.95 -5.21 25.86
N MET A 213 3.22 -4.78 25.98
CA MET A 213 4.38 -5.65 26.16
C MET A 213 4.47 -6.78 25.10
N PRO A 214 4.51 -6.46 23.78
CA PRO A 214 4.49 -7.47 22.73
C PRO A 214 5.67 -8.45 22.86
N GLY A 215 5.39 -9.75 22.78
CA GLY A 215 6.35 -10.83 23.05
C GLY A 215 5.71 -12.06 23.71
N HIS A 216 6.47 -12.79 24.53
CA HIS A 216 5.93 -13.98 25.21
C HIS A 216 4.98 -13.57 26.34
N GLY A 217 3.69 -13.94 26.23
CA GLY A 217 2.69 -13.53 27.21
C GLY A 217 2.25 -12.07 27.10
N GLY A 218 2.70 -11.36 26.05
CA GLY A 218 2.23 -10.04 25.68
C GLY A 218 0.84 -10.05 25.04
N GLU A 219 0.32 -8.85 24.79
CA GLU A 219 -0.98 -8.65 24.17
C GLU A 219 -0.87 -7.75 22.93
N VAL A 220 -1.43 -8.18 21.80
CA VAL A 220 -1.86 -7.36 20.68
C VAL A 220 -3.39 -7.28 20.70
N SER A 221 -3.90 -6.05 20.70
CA SER A 221 -5.33 -5.76 20.85
C SER A 221 -5.91 -5.05 19.63
N ILE A 222 -5.06 -4.42 18.83
CA ILE A 222 -5.42 -3.64 17.65
C ILE A 222 -4.50 -4.08 16.51
N ALA A 223 -5.03 -4.11 15.29
CA ALA A 223 -4.23 -4.25 14.08
C ALA A 223 -4.57 -3.18 13.07
N GLN A 224 -3.56 -2.71 12.37
CA GLN A 224 -3.68 -1.73 11.30
C GLN A 224 -3.28 -2.41 10.00
N LEU A 225 -4.05 -2.16 8.95
CA LEU A 225 -3.77 -2.65 7.61
C LEU A 225 -3.88 -1.51 6.61
N GLN A 226 -2.93 -1.39 5.68
CA GLN A 226 -3.03 -0.41 4.59
C GLN A 226 -2.43 -0.99 3.32
N PHE A 227 -3.10 -0.78 2.19
CA PHE A 227 -2.55 -1.16 0.90
C PHE A 227 -1.33 -0.31 0.55
N THR A 228 -0.33 -0.91 -0.09
CA THR A 228 0.83 -0.16 -0.56
C THR A 228 1.37 -0.67 -1.89
N GLN A 229 2.02 0.23 -2.63
CA GLN A 229 2.73 -0.03 -3.88
C GLN A 229 4.19 0.43 -3.82
N VAL A 230 4.75 0.61 -2.62
CA VAL A 230 6.14 1.09 -2.45
C VAL A 230 7.21 0.10 -2.90
N LEU A 231 6.86 -1.18 -3.09
CA LEU A 231 7.79 -2.22 -3.53
C LEU A 231 7.35 -2.87 -4.84
N ASP A 232 8.34 -3.17 -5.69
CA ASP A 232 8.15 -4.14 -6.76
C ASP A 232 8.03 -5.54 -6.15
N LEU A 233 6.89 -6.21 -6.31
CA LEU A 233 6.63 -7.48 -5.62
C LEU A 233 7.50 -8.65 -6.10
N LYS A 234 8.20 -8.53 -7.23
CA LYS A 234 9.08 -9.59 -7.75
C LYS A 234 10.49 -9.45 -7.21
N THR A 235 11.00 -8.23 -7.16
CA THR A 235 12.38 -7.90 -6.78
C THR A 235 12.49 -7.45 -5.33
N LEU A 236 11.39 -7.00 -4.72
CA LEU A 236 11.31 -6.34 -3.41
C LEU A 236 12.24 -5.12 -3.31
N SER A 237 12.50 -4.46 -4.43
CA SER A 237 13.18 -3.17 -4.45
C SER A 237 12.17 -2.03 -4.30
N PRO A 238 12.54 -0.93 -3.62
CA PRO A 238 11.73 0.28 -3.58
C PRO A 238 11.40 0.78 -4.99
N LEU A 239 10.13 1.09 -5.21
CA LEU A 239 9.68 1.82 -6.39
C LEU A 239 9.86 3.32 -6.13
N ARG A 240 10.52 4.02 -7.06
CA ARG A 240 10.57 5.49 -6.99
C ARG A 240 9.18 6.05 -7.25
N LEU A 241 8.50 6.46 -6.19
CA LEU A 241 7.22 7.14 -6.30
C LEU A 241 7.44 8.65 -6.44
N HIS A 242 6.61 9.29 -7.24
CA HIS A 242 6.68 10.73 -7.47
C HIS A 242 6.25 11.48 -6.18
N PRO A 243 6.84 12.63 -5.82
CA PRO A 243 6.46 13.38 -4.60
C PRO A 243 4.97 13.78 -4.51
N LEU A 244 4.28 13.85 -5.66
CA LEU A 244 2.82 14.09 -5.74
C LEU A 244 1.97 12.82 -5.64
N GLN A 245 2.56 11.62 -5.74
CA GLN A 245 1.94 10.36 -5.31
C GLN A 245 2.00 10.31 -3.79
N ARG A 246 1.19 11.15 -3.15
CA ARG A 246 1.01 11.10 -1.70
C ARG A 246 0.37 9.75 -1.34
N PHE A 247 1.05 9.05 -0.46
CA PHE A 247 0.66 7.83 0.25
C PHE A 247 -0.69 8.00 0.98
N ARG A 248 -1.80 7.70 0.31
CA ARG A 248 -3.17 7.94 0.83
C ARG A 248 -4.12 6.78 0.51
N CYS A 249 -3.60 5.56 0.50
CA CYS A 249 -4.46 4.40 0.31
C CYS A 249 -5.28 4.18 1.58
N PRO A 250 -6.61 3.94 1.47
CA PRO A 250 -7.43 3.67 2.64
C PRO A 250 -6.91 2.47 3.42
N GLY A 251 -7.11 2.51 4.74
CA GLY A 251 -6.69 1.46 5.65
C GLY A 251 -7.83 0.86 6.46
N PHE A 252 -7.48 -0.09 7.31
CA PHE A 252 -8.38 -0.72 8.27
C PHE A 252 -7.78 -0.66 9.66
N LEU A 253 -8.61 -0.37 10.66
CA LEU A 253 -8.28 -0.47 12.07
C LEU A 253 -9.15 -1.56 12.69
N LEU A 254 -8.53 -2.67 13.09
CA LEU A 254 -9.23 -3.89 13.49
C LEU A 254 -9.11 -4.12 15.00
N ASP A 255 -10.21 -4.52 15.61
CA ASP A 255 -10.26 -4.89 17.04
C ASP A 255 -9.98 -6.39 17.24
N LEU A 256 -8.80 -6.72 17.76
CA LEU A 256 -8.38 -8.11 18.01
C LEU A 256 -8.86 -8.65 19.35
N ARG A 257 -9.58 -7.85 20.15
CA ARG A 257 -10.26 -8.35 21.36
C ARG A 257 -11.47 -9.21 21.00
N TYR A 258 -11.98 -9.09 19.78
CA TYR A 258 -13.10 -9.87 19.27
C TYR A 258 -12.65 -10.93 18.27
N PRO A 259 -13.26 -12.13 18.27
CA PRO A 259 -12.94 -13.19 17.31
C PRO A 259 -13.09 -12.78 15.84
N SER A 260 -13.99 -11.83 15.55
CA SER A 260 -14.23 -11.32 14.21
C SER A 260 -13.05 -10.53 13.63
N GLY A 261 -12.35 -9.73 14.42
CA GLY A 261 -11.11 -9.06 14.00
C GLY A 261 -9.96 -10.05 13.84
N VAL A 262 -9.87 -11.02 14.74
CA VAL A 262 -8.90 -12.13 14.66
C VAL A 262 -9.11 -12.96 13.38
N GLU A 263 -10.34 -13.17 12.94
CA GLU A 263 -10.64 -13.87 11.68
C GLU A 263 -10.05 -13.14 10.47
N ILE A 264 -10.18 -11.81 10.40
CA ILE A 264 -9.60 -11.00 9.31
C ILE A 264 -8.08 -11.10 9.33
N ILE A 265 -7.45 -10.90 10.50
CA ILE A 265 -5.99 -11.00 10.62
C ILE A 265 -5.47 -12.40 10.32
N ARG A 266 -6.23 -13.45 10.67
CA ARG A 266 -5.88 -14.83 10.30
C ARG A 266 -5.83 -15.01 8.79
N GLN A 267 -6.77 -14.43 8.05
CA GLN A 267 -6.77 -14.46 6.59
C GLN A 267 -5.55 -13.71 6.03
N VAL A 268 -5.32 -12.48 6.48
CA VAL A 268 -4.21 -11.64 5.99
C VAL A 268 -2.84 -12.24 6.30
N MET A 269 -2.56 -12.47 7.58
CA MET A 269 -1.25 -12.92 8.03
C MET A 269 -0.99 -14.38 7.63
N GLY A 270 -2.03 -15.20 7.47
CA GLY A 270 -1.94 -16.58 6.99
C GLY A 270 -1.81 -16.74 5.48
N SER A 271 -2.05 -15.69 4.69
CA SER A 271 -1.99 -15.77 3.23
C SER A 271 -0.57 -15.73 2.69
N GLN A 272 -0.17 -16.67 1.83
CA GLN A 272 1.11 -16.60 1.10
C GLN A 272 1.06 -15.66 -0.10
N LYS A 273 -0.15 -15.27 -0.55
CA LYS A 273 -0.35 -14.43 -1.73
C LYS A 273 -0.27 -12.93 -1.41
N ILE A 274 -0.44 -12.57 -0.14
CA ILE A 274 -0.29 -11.21 0.35
C ILE A 274 1.08 -11.09 1.02
N LEU A 275 1.90 -10.14 0.56
CA LEU A 275 3.10 -9.72 1.26
C LEU A 275 2.71 -8.77 2.39
N LYS A 276 3.13 -9.04 3.63
CA LYS A 276 2.90 -8.12 4.76
C LYS A 276 4.21 -7.46 5.13
N ILE A 277 4.21 -6.13 5.17
CA ILE A 277 5.38 -5.32 5.49
C ILE A 277 5.17 -4.71 6.87
N LEU A 278 6.02 -5.08 7.81
CA LEU A 278 6.00 -4.60 9.20
C LEU A 278 7.33 -3.93 9.53
N TRP A 279 7.38 -3.22 10.66
CA TRP A 279 8.62 -2.68 11.21
C TRP A 279 8.85 -3.24 12.62
N GLY A 280 9.81 -4.16 12.77
CA GLY A 280 10.09 -4.80 14.07
C GLY A 280 9.10 -5.92 14.41
N ALA A 281 8.98 -6.91 13.52
CA ALA A 281 7.87 -7.86 13.49
C ALA A 281 7.88 -8.96 14.57
N GLN A 282 9.00 -9.17 15.26
CA GLN A 282 9.18 -10.37 16.09
C GLN A 282 8.20 -10.43 17.26
N GLY A 283 8.04 -9.32 18.00
CA GLY A 283 7.14 -9.24 19.16
C GLY A 283 5.69 -9.50 18.75
N ASP A 284 5.24 -8.83 17.69
CA ASP A 284 3.87 -8.94 17.19
C ASP A 284 3.57 -10.34 16.68
N CYS A 285 4.48 -10.90 15.87
CA CYS A 285 4.32 -12.26 15.36
C CYS A 285 4.27 -13.29 16.48
N GLN A 286 4.99 -13.06 17.57
CA GLN A 286 4.95 -13.92 18.75
C GLN A 286 3.61 -13.80 19.48
N CYS A 287 3.07 -12.59 19.67
CA CYS A 287 1.72 -12.40 20.21
C CYS A 287 0.65 -13.05 19.33
N LEU A 288 0.72 -12.84 18.01
CA LEU A 288 -0.23 -13.43 17.05
C LEU A 288 -0.30 -14.95 17.16
N MET A 289 0.85 -15.61 17.33
CA MET A 289 0.90 -17.06 17.43
C MET A 289 0.35 -17.59 18.76
N TYR A 290 0.56 -16.87 19.87
CA TYR A 290 0.52 -17.48 21.20
C TYR A 290 -0.31 -16.74 22.26
N GLN A 291 -0.82 -15.55 21.97
CA GLN A 291 -1.70 -14.83 22.89
C GLN A 291 -2.97 -15.64 23.18
N LEU A 292 -3.25 -15.80 24.47
CA LEU A 292 -4.43 -16.52 24.98
C LEU A 292 -5.57 -15.57 25.37
N ARG A 293 -5.24 -14.36 25.85
CA ARG A 293 -6.18 -13.37 26.36
C ARG A 293 -5.84 -11.98 25.82
N PRO A 294 -6.83 -11.06 25.73
CA PRO A 294 -8.25 -11.24 26.03
C PRO A 294 -8.98 -12.13 25.03
N CYS A 295 -8.45 -12.27 23.82
CA CYS A 295 -8.91 -13.21 22.80
C CYS A 295 -7.75 -14.13 22.39
N TYR A 296 -8.04 -15.41 22.15
CA TYR A 296 -7.07 -16.34 21.58
C TYR A 296 -6.83 -16.00 20.11
N ILE A 297 -5.58 -15.68 19.76
CA ILE A 297 -5.23 -15.27 18.38
C ILE A 297 -4.90 -16.49 17.52
N GLY A 298 -3.86 -17.25 17.86
CA GLY A 298 -3.51 -18.50 17.17
C GLY A 298 -3.27 -18.35 15.66
N VAL A 299 -2.69 -17.22 15.25
CA VAL A 299 -2.37 -16.90 13.84
C VAL A 299 -0.89 -17.14 13.60
N TYR A 300 -0.56 -17.81 12.49
CA TYR A 300 0.81 -18.17 12.14
C TYR A 300 1.25 -17.42 10.87
N PRO A 301 1.85 -16.22 11.01
CA PRO A 301 2.28 -15.41 9.89
C PRO A 301 3.13 -16.16 8.86
N VAL A 302 2.87 -15.90 7.58
CA VAL A 302 3.66 -16.33 6.40
C VAL A 302 3.75 -15.16 5.42
N GLY A 303 4.74 -15.13 4.52
CA GLY A 303 4.86 -14.01 3.56
C GLY A 303 5.00 -12.65 4.25
N THR A 304 5.72 -12.61 5.37
CA THR A 304 5.92 -11.43 6.21
C THR A 304 7.33 -10.92 6.04
N LEU A 305 7.46 -9.64 5.72
CA LEU A 305 8.69 -8.89 5.61
C LEU A 305 8.80 -7.93 6.81
N ASP A 306 9.83 -8.13 7.63
CA ASP A 306 10.24 -7.12 8.59
C ASP A 306 11.20 -6.14 7.88
N ALA A 307 10.76 -4.91 7.64
CA ALA A 307 11.55 -3.90 6.97
C ALA A 307 12.74 -3.42 7.82
N GLN A 308 12.66 -3.55 9.14
CA GLN A 308 13.70 -3.08 10.06
C GLN A 308 15.02 -3.85 9.85
N VAL A 309 14.94 -5.17 9.72
CA VAL A 309 16.12 -6.05 9.58
C VAL A 309 16.80 -5.93 8.21
N ALA A 310 16.20 -5.20 7.25
CA ALA A 310 16.81 -4.95 5.95
C ALA A 310 18.04 -4.03 6.03
N PHE A 311 18.12 -3.20 7.08
CA PHE A 311 19.21 -2.24 7.25
C PHE A 311 20.37 -2.84 8.03
N ASP A 312 20.08 -3.52 9.14
CA ASP A 312 21.03 -4.30 9.92
C ASP A 312 20.25 -5.33 10.74
N ALA A 313 20.51 -6.62 10.52
CA ALA A 313 19.84 -7.70 11.24
C ALA A 313 20.43 -7.94 12.65
N ASN A 314 21.62 -7.41 12.95
CA ASN A 314 22.29 -7.54 14.24
C ASN A 314 22.03 -6.33 15.15
N ILE A 315 21.88 -5.14 14.56
CA ILE A 315 21.65 -3.88 15.29
C ILE A 315 20.33 -3.26 14.83
N LEU A 316 19.25 -3.62 15.54
CA LEU A 316 17.92 -3.13 15.22
C LEU A 316 17.79 -1.63 15.53
N ILE A 317 17.33 -0.87 14.53
CA ILE A 317 17.11 0.58 14.63
C ILE A 317 15.63 0.86 14.90
N GLY A 318 15.32 1.60 15.97
CA GLY A 318 13.94 2.03 16.25
C GLY A 318 13.37 2.92 15.14
N MET A 319 12.05 2.89 14.96
CA MET A 319 11.36 3.63 13.91
C MET A 319 11.66 5.13 13.98
N ALA A 320 11.56 5.71 15.18
CA ALA A 320 11.81 7.13 15.42
C ALA A 320 13.21 7.57 14.97
N LYS A 321 14.23 6.76 15.28
CA LYS A 321 15.62 6.99 14.82
C LYS A 321 15.78 6.81 13.31
N MET A 322 15.08 5.86 12.68
CA MET A 322 15.11 5.70 11.23
C MET A 322 14.51 6.92 10.52
N LEU A 323 13.39 7.45 11.04
CA LEU A 323 12.68 8.60 10.48
C LEU A 323 13.53 9.87 10.44
N GLN A 324 14.47 10.05 11.38
CA GLN A 324 15.44 11.16 11.34
C GLN A 324 16.30 11.17 10.06
N THR A 325 16.38 10.05 9.35
CA THR A 325 17.12 9.95 8.10
C THR A 325 16.21 10.06 6.87
N VAL A 326 14.90 9.87 7.02
CA VAL A 326 13.91 9.90 5.93
C VAL A 326 13.71 11.35 5.47
N PRO A 327 13.53 11.61 4.14
CA PRO A 327 13.24 12.96 3.67
C PRO A 327 11.97 13.52 4.32
N SER A 328 12.07 14.70 4.93
CA SER A 328 10.99 15.29 5.73
C SER A 328 9.69 15.41 4.96
N GLU A 329 9.79 15.67 3.64
CA GLU A 329 8.64 15.86 2.74
C GLU A 329 7.72 14.64 2.68
N THR A 330 8.24 13.45 2.98
CA THR A 330 7.46 12.19 2.99
C THR A 330 6.71 11.94 4.29
N THR A 331 7.04 12.69 5.33
CA THR A 331 6.41 12.64 6.66
C THR A 331 5.72 13.94 7.03
N ASP A 332 5.68 14.92 6.13
CA ASP A 332 5.04 16.22 6.33
C ASP A 332 3.57 16.06 6.74
N GLY A 333 3.23 16.57 7.93
CA GLY A 333 1.89 16.48 8.53
C GLY A 333 1.72 15.37 9.56
N LEU A 334 2.69 14.47 9.72
CA LEU A 334 2.70 13.50 10.82
C LEU A 334 3.21 14.13 12.12
N PRO A 335 2.63 13.79 13.28
CA PRO A 335 3.19 14.19 14.57
C PRO A 335 4.54 13.51 14.84
N VAL A 336 5.37 14.14 15.69
CA VAL A 336 6.67 13.59 16.15
C VAL A 336 6.41 12.29 16.92
N LYS A 337 7.21 11.24 16.69
CA LYS A 337 6.91 9.88 17.18
C LYS A 337 7.15 9.72 18.68
N GLU A 338 8.19 10.36 19.22
CA GLU A 338 8.72 10.12 20.58
C GLU A 338 7.81 10.58 21.72
N GLU A 339 6.78 11.39 21.46
CA GLU A 339 6.00 12.08 22.52
C GLU A 339 4.49 11.78 22.51
N GLN A 340 4.02 10.80 21.72
CA GLN A 340 2.59 10.58 21.51
C GLN A 340 1.91 9.74 22.60
N ILE A 341 2.62 8.79 23.23
CA ILE A 341 2.05 7.94 24.28
C ILE A 341 3.05 7.82 25.43
N ASN A 342 2.61 8.20 26.63
CA ASN A 342 3.38 8.04 27.86
C ASN A 342 3.13 6.66 28.49
N TRP A 343 3.85 5.66 27.96
CA TRP A 343 3.78 4.28 28.43
C TRP A 343 4.18 4.14 29.91
N ASP A 344 5.27 4.79 30.31
CA ASP A 344 5.84 4.65 31.66
C ASP A 344 4.89 5.17 32.73
N ALA A 345 4.24 6.31 32.52
CA ALA A 345 3.30 6.87 33.49
C ALA A 345 2.07 5.95 33.66
N ALA A 346 1.52 5.45 32.55
CA ALA A 346 0.39 4.53 32.60
C ALA A 346 0.74 3.25 33.37
N HIS A 347 1.90 2.65 33.08
CA HIS A 347 2.36 1.43 33.76
C HIS A 347 2.67 1.67 35.24
N CYS A 348 3.26 2.82 35.60
CA CYS A 348 3.47 3.21 37.01
C CYS A 348 2.16 3.30 37.80
N GLU A 349 1.06 3.70 37.14
CA GLU A 349 -0.27 3.77 37.72
C GLU A 349 -1.07 2.46 37.62
N ASN A 350 -0.45 1.38 37.13
CA ASN A 350 -1.10 0.10 36.85
C ASN A 350 -2.32 0.25 35.90
N LYS A 351 -2.18 1.12 34.90
CA LYS A 351 -3.16 1.39 33.83
C LYS A 351 -2.60 0.94 32.48
N ARG A 352 -3.50 0.66 31.53
CA ARG A 352 -3.12 0.45 30.13
C ARG A 352 -2.74 1.79 29.51
N ALA A 353 -1.65 1.81 28.75
CA ALA A 353 -1.27 2.97 27.95
C ALA A 353 -2.21 3.15 26.76
N LEU A 354 -2.71 2.03 26.21
CA LEU A 354 -3.75 2.00 25.19
C LEU A 354 -5.08 1.52 25.80
N ALA A 355 -5.74 2.42 26.53
CA ALA A 355 -7.08 2.18 27.05
C ALA A 355 -8.10 2.14 25.90
N VAL A 356 -9.10 1.27 26.00
CA VAL A 356 -10.18 1.16 25.00
C VAL A 356 -11.52 1.56 25.64
N PRO A 357 -12.35 2.42 25.00
CA PRO A 357 -12.17 3.03 23.67
C PRO A 357 -10.93 3.92 23.59
N LEU A 358 -10.22 3.86 22.47
CA LEU A 358 -9.04 4.67 22.19
C LEU A 358 -9.43 6.14 22.12
N SER A 359 -8.66 6.98 22.78
CA SER A 359 -8.70 8.42 22.52
C SER A 359 -8.33 8.69 21.06
N ARG A 360 -8.72 9.86 20.55
CA ARG A 360 -8.32 10.27 19.18
C ARG A 360 -6.80 10.25 19.01
N GLU A 361 -6.05 10.67 20.02
CA GLU A 361 -4.58 10.69 19.98
C GLU A 361 -4.00 9.27 19.87
N SER A 362 -4.45 8.33 20.71
CA SER A 362 -4.00 6.94 20.66
C SER A 362 -4.40 6.24 19.35
N ALA A 363 -5.58 6.58 18.81
CA ALA A 363 -6.02 6.05 17.52
C ALA A 363 -5.20 6.60 16.34
N LEU A 364 -4.81 7.88 16.37
CA LEU A 364 -3.92 8.48 15.38
C LEU A 364 -2.50 7.90 15.47
N TYR A 365 -1.95 7.76 16.68
CA TYR A 365 -0.67 7.10 16.92
C TYR A 365 -0.61 5.74 16.24
N ALA A 366 -1.67 4.94 16.45
CA ALA A 366 -1.84 3.61 15.88
C ALA A 366 -1.82 3.61 14.33
N VAL A 367 -2.61 4.45 13.66
CA VAL A 367 -2.73 4.40 12.18
C VAL A 367 -1.61 5.13 11.45
N ASP A 368 -1.00 6.13 12.09
CA ASP A 368 0.06 6.95 11.48
C ASP A 368 1.38 6.19 11.31
N ASP A 369 1.60 5.12 12.09
CA ASP A 369 2.78 4.27 11.94
C ASP A 369 2.83 3.57 10.58
N LEU A 370 1.68 3.26 9.96
CA LEU A 370 1.68 2.72 8.60
C LEU A 370 2.23 3.75 7.59
N HIS A 371 1.86 5.03 7.70
CA HIS A 371 2.45 6.08 6.85
C HIS A 371 3.97 6.21 7.08
N ARG A 372 4.44 6.04 8.32
CA ARG A 372 5.87 6.06 8.65
C ARG A 372 6.61 4.87 8.02
N ILE A 373 6.04 3.67 8.11
CA ILE A 373 6.58 2.47 7.46
C ILE A 373 6.62 2.70 5.95
N GLU A 374 5.54 3.23 5.36
CA GLU A 374 5.50 3.51 3.92
C GLU A 374 6.58 4.49 3.49
N ALA A 375 6.75 5.60 4.22
CA ALA A 375 7.79 6.59 3.95
C ALA A 375 9.19 6.00 4.05
N ILE A 376 9.47 5.17 5.06
CA ILE A 376 10.75 4.48 5.19
C ILE A 376 10.97 3.55 4.00
N VAL A 377 10.02 2.63 3.73
CA VAL A 377 10.18 1.60 2.71
C VAL A 377 10.27 2.19 1.30
N GLY A 378 9.51 3.26 1.02
CA GLY A 378 9.49 3.93 -0.27
C GLY A 378 10.70 4.83 -0.55
N THR A 379 11.41 5.31 0.48
CA THR A 379 12.54 6.26 0.30
C THR A 379 13.90 5.66 0.61
N LYS A 380 13.95 4.62 1.45
CA LYS A 380 15.20 4.01 1.90
C LYS A 380 15.53 2.77 1.11
N LEU A 381 16.76 2.77 0.61
CA LEU A 381 17.36 1.61 -0.04
C LEU A 381 18.15 0.81 1.01
N PRO A 382 17.79 -0.46 1.27
CA PRO A 382 18.62 -1.34 2.08
C PRO A 382 20.05 -1.47 1.51
N PRO A 383 21.08 -1.75 2.33
CA PRO A 383 22.44 -1.98 1.84
C PRO A 383 22.55 -3.10 0.77
N SER A 384 21.66 -4.09 0.83
CA SER A 384 21.51 -5.16 -0.17
C SER A 384 20.87 -4.73 -1.49
N GLY A 385 20.35 -3.50 -1.59
CA GLY A 385 19.62 -2.98 -2.76
C GLY A 385 18.15 -3.45 -2.88
N SER A 386 17.70 -4.34 -2.00
CA SER A 386 16.31 -4.83 -1.94
C SER A 386 15.97 -5.38 -0.56
N TYR A 387 14.67 -5.56 -0.28
CA TYR A 387 14.15 -6.18 0.94
C TYR A 387 14.11 -7.73 0.86
N ALA A 388 14.65 -8.34 -0.20
CA ALA A 388 14.63 -9.80 -0.37
C ALA A 388 15.35 -10.57 0.74
N ALA A 389 16.52 -10.08 1.18
CA ALA A 389 17.26 -10.67 2.29
C ALA A 389 16.48 -10.56 3.61
N ALA A 390 15.78 -9.44 3.82
CA ALA A 390 14.94 -9.24 5.00
C ALA A 390 13.75 -10.21 5.02
N LEU A 391 13.05 -10.41 3.89
CA LEU A 391 11.98 -11.42 3.80
C LEU A 391 12.46 -12.83 4.15
N GLN A 392 13.66 -13.22 3.69
CA GLN A 392 14.27 -14.49 4.05
C GLN A 392 14.59 -14.58 5.55
N HIS A 393 15.18 -13.52 6.11
CA HIS A 393 15.49 -13.44 7.53
C HIS A 393 14.22 -13.54 8.40
N THR A 394 13.17 -12.76 8.07
CA THR A 394 11.88 -12.82 8.76
C THR A 394 11.25 -14.20 8.67
N THR A 395 11.33 -14.87 7.50
CA THR A 395 10.85 -16.24 7.33
C THR A 395 11.57 -17.22 8.27
N GLN A 396 12.89 -17.10 8.42
CA GLN A 396 13.67 -17.94 9.34
C GLN A 396 13.33 -17.64 10.81
N MET A 397 13.15 -16.36 11.17
CA MET A 397 12.69 -15.95 12.50
C MET A 397 11.32 -16.58 12.84
N LEU A 398 10.35 -16.51 11.92
CA LEU A 398 9.03 -17.13 12.09
C LEU A 398 9.11 -18.65 12.25
N MET A 399 9.98 -19.32 11.50
CA MET A 399 10.22 -20.76 11.67
C MET A 399 10.80 -21.08 13.05
N SER A 400 11.70 -20.24 13.55
CA SER A 400 12.30 -20.41 14.88
C SER A 400 11.26 -20.20 15.98
N LEU A 401 10.43 -19.15 15.90
CA LEU A 401 9.32 -18.92 16.85
C LEU A 401 8.37 -20.12 16.94
N ARG A 402 8.10 -20.79 15.81
CA ARG A 402 7.26 -22.01 15.78
C ARG A 402 7.92 -23.22 16.45
N LYS A 403 9.25 -23.31 16.43
CA LYS A 403 10.00 -24.43 17.03
C LYS A 403 10.09 -24.33 18.55
N VAL A 404 10.30 -23.12 19.06
CA VAL A 404 10.47 -22.84 20.50
C VAL A 404 9.27 -23.32 21.33
N LEU A 405 8.09 -23.49 20.73
CA LEU A 405 6.83 -23.73 21.45
C LEU A 405 6.14 -25.05 21.12
N ARG A 406 6.85 -26.06 20.60
CA ARG A 406 6.42 -27.48 20.66
C ARG A 406 6.50 -28.05 22.10
N CYS A 407 6.13 -27.26 23.10
CA CYS A 407 6.05 -27.67 24.48
C CYS A 407 4.62 -28.21 24.74
N PRO A 408 4.45 -29.45 25.26
CA PRO A 408 3.15 -30.04 25.57
C PRO A 408 2.24 -29.16 26.44
N VAL A 409 2.84 -28.29 27.25
CA VAL A 409 2.15 -27.35 28.14
C VAL A 409 1.31 -26.32 27.38
N HIS A 410 1.80 -25.81 26.23
CA HIS A 410 1.04 -24.82 25.46
C HIS A 410 -0.22 -25.46 24.84
N SER A 411 -0.11 -26.67 24.30
CA SER A 411 -1.25 -27.42 23.75
C SER A 411 -2.32 -27.72 24.82
N GLN A 412 -1.88 -28.07 26.04
CA GLN A 412 -2.77 -28.28 27.18
C GLN A 412 -3.44 -26.97 27.63
N LEU A 413 -2.69 -25.86 27.70
CA LEU A 413 -3.23 -24.54 28.06
C LEU A 413 -4.24 -24.03 27.03
N VAL A 414 -3.97 -24.18 25.72
CA VAL A 414 -4.92 -23.82 24.66
C VAL A 414 -6.20 -24.65 24.80
N ALA A 415 -6.10 -25.95 25.03
CA ALA A 415 -7.25 -26.82 25.25
C ALA A 415 -8.06 -26.42 26.50
N ILE A 416 -7.42 -25.92 27.56
CA ILE A 416 -8.11 -25.43 28.76
C ILE A 416 -8.82 -24.11 28.45
N VAL A 417 -8.15 -23.16 27.80
CA VAL A 417 -8.70 -21.82 27.51
C VAL A 417 -9.82 -21.87 26.45
N GLN A 418 -9.78 -22.80 25.50
CA GLN A 418 -10.83 -22.94 24.48
C GLN A 418 -12.07 -23.71 24.94
N ASN A 419 -12.00 -24.44 26.06
CA ASN A 419 -13.12 -25.21 26.62
C ASN A 419 -13.84 -24.50 27.79
N VAL A 420 -13.43 -23.28 28.13
CA VAL A 420 -14.04 -22.38 29.12
C VAL A 420 -14.55 -21.16 28.37
#